data_AF-A0A316HUQ4-F1
#
_entry.id   AF-A0A316HUQ4-F1
#
_cell.length_a   1.000
_cell.length_b   1.000
_cell.length_c   1.000
_cell.angle_alpha   90.00
_cell.angle_beta   90.00
_cell.angle_gamma   90.00
#
_symmetry.space_group_name_H-M   'P 1'
#
loop_
_entity.id
_entity.type
_entity.pdbx_description
1 polymer ?
#
loop_
_entity_poly.entity_id
_entity_poly.type
_entity_poly.pdbx_seq_one_letter_code
_entity_poly.pdbx_strand_id
1 'polypeptide(L)'
;MPLVDGTPLTELIDVFEARAKMQPTGEMYAGFIADARDAHSFQPGEGRFVLACSCGDTGCWPLLADIAVEGDTVVWDGFRQPRRKGRDYSRFGPFRFDRDQYEKALAELG
;
A
#
# COMPACT_ATOMS: atom_id res chain seq x y z
N MET A 1 9.54 -0.08 -3.55
CA MET A 1 8.19 -0.48 -4.00
C MET A 1 7.84 -1.74 -3.23
N PRO A 2 6.75 -1.79 -2.46
CA PRO A 2 6.38 -3.01 -1.75
C PRO A 2 5.99 -4.12 -2.73
N LEU A 3 6.48 -5.33 -2.47
CA LEU A 3 6.13 -6.54 -3.19
C LEU A 3 5.28 -7.42 -2.28
N VAL A 4 4.20 -7.98 -2.81
CA VAL A 4 3.36 -8.98 -2.15
C VAL A 4 3.50 -10.27 -2.95
N ASP A 5 4.03 -11.32 -2.35
CA ASP A 5 4.34 -12.60 -3.02
C ASP A 5 5.12 -12.40 -4.34
N GLY A 6 6.07 -11.44 -4.34
CA GLY A 6 6.87 -11.08 -5.52
C GLY A 6 6.17 -10.16 -6.54
N THR A 7 4.88 -9.87 -6.38
CA THR A 7 4.12 -8.98 -7.26
C THR A 7 4.11 -7.55 -6.72
N PRO A 8 4.40 -6.52 -7.53
CA PRO A 8 4.31 -5.13 -7.09
C PRO A 8 2.90 -4.76 -6.64
N LEU A 9 2.78 -4.06 -5.50
CA LEU A 9 1.47 -3.61 -5.01
C LEU A 9 0.73 -2.71 -6.01
N THR A 10 1.45 -1.94 -6.83
CA THR A 10 0.89 -1.14 -7.93
C THR A 10 0.17 -1.99 -8.97
N GLU A 11 0.72 -3.16 -9.30
CA GLU A 11 0.09 -4.08 -10.25
C GLU A 11 -1.19 -4.69 -9.65
N LEU A 12 -1.12 -5.08 -8.36
CA LEU A 12 -2.26 -5.66 -7.66
C LEU A 12 -3.45 -4.69 -7.58
N ILE A 13 -3.19 -3.42 -7.24
CA ILE A 13 -4.27 -2.43 -7.15
C ILE A 13 -4.83 -2.08 -8.54
N ASP A 14 -3.99 -2.00 -9.56
CA ASP A 14 -4.45 -1.71 -10.93
C ASP A 14 -5.40 -2.80 -11.44
N VAL A 15 -5.05 -4.08 -11.22
CA VAL A 15 -5.91 -5.21 -11.57
C VAL A 15 -7.21 -5.20 -10.76
N PHE A 16 -7.14 -4.88 -9.47
CA PHE A 16 -8.32 -4.79 -8.61
C PHE A 16 -9.30 -3.69 -9.06
N GLU A 17 -8.80 -2.46 -9.25
CA GLU A 17 -9.61 -1.33 -9.68
C GLU A 17 -10.23 -1.56 -11.06
N ALA A 18 -9.47 -2.16 -11.98
CA ALA A 18 -9.96 -2.54 -13.31
C ALA A 18 -11.12 -3.55 -13.24
N ARG A 19 -10.98 -4.61 -12.45
CA ARG A 19 -12.04 -5.61 -12.25
C ARG A 19 -13.28 -5.01 -11.59
N ALA A 20 -13.09 -4.09 -10.65
CA ALA A 20 -14.17 -3.37 -9.99
C ALA A 20 -14.76 -2.22 -10.84
N LYS A 21 -14.26 -2.01 -12.07
CA LYS A 21 -14.68 -0.93 -12.99
C LYS A 21 -14.57 0.47 -12.37
N MET A 22 -13.59 0.69 -11.48
CA MET A 22 -13.41 1.94 -10.75
C MET A 22 -12.69 2.99 -11.61
N GLN A 23 -13.42 3.84 -12.31
CA GLN A 23 -12.77 4.80 -13.21
C GLN A 23 -12.28 6.10 -12.53
N PRO A 24 -11.24 6.73 -13.08
CA PRO A 24 -10.22 6.11 -13.94
C PRO A 24 -9.39 5.06 -13.17
N THR A 25 -8.96 4.02 -13.89
CA THR A 25 -8.18 2.85 -13.46
C THR A 25 -6.74 2.95 -13.98
N GLY A 26 -5.75 2.43 -13.24
CA GLY A 26 -4.39 2.24 -13.76
C GLY A 26 -3.50 3.50 -13.77
N GLU A 27 -2.20 3.29 -13.56
CA GLU A 27 -1.09 4.27 -13.72
C GLU A 27 -1.15 5.57 -12.88
N MET A 28 -2.00 5.61 -11.85
CA MET A 28 -2.07 6.77 -10.92
C MET A 28 -1.12 6.62 -9.74
N TYR A 29 -0.86 5.37 -9.36
CA TYR A 29 0.02 5.04 -8.28
C TYR A 29 1.43 4.79 -8.80
N ALA A 30 2.41 5.39 -8.15
CA ALA A 30 3.79 4.95 -8.22
C ALA A 30 4.22 4.45 -6.84
N GLY A 31 5.42 3.89 -6.79
CA GLY A 31 6.12 3.78 -5.53
C GLY A 31 6.43 5.17 -4.98
N PHE A 32 6.69 5.25 -3.68
CA PHE A 32 7.21 6.46 -3.08
C PHE A 32 8.48 6.96 -3.81
N ILE A 33 8.41 8.20 -4.32
CA ILE A 33 9.61 8.99 -4.64
C ILE A 33 10.42 9.21 -3.36
N ALA A 34 11.72 9.51 -3.50
CA ALA A 34 12.73 9.42 -2.43
C ALA A 34 12.30 9.99 -1.06
N ASP A 35 11.59 11.11 -1.03
CA ASP A 35 11.17 11.79 0.21
C ASP A 35 10.03 11.09 0.97
N ALA A 36 9.40 10.08 0.38
CA ALA A 36 8.25 9.37 0.94
C ALA A 36 8.55 7.90 1.28
N ARG A 37 9.80 7.47 1.10
CA ARG A 37 10.29 6.14 1.49
C ARG A 37 10.70 6.08 2.96
N ASP A 38 10.05 6.84 3.85
CA ASP A 38 10.35 6.66 5.26
C ASP A 38 9.89 5.25 5.70
N ALA A 39 10.72 4.58 6.51
CA ALA A 39 10.34 3.30 7.08
C ALA A 39 9.06 3.43 7.95
N HIS A 40 8.77 4.65 8.43
CA HIS A 40 7.60 4.96 9.24
C HIS A 40 6.27 4.67 8.53
N SER A 41 6.20 4.90 7.23
CA SER A 41 5.05 4.59 6.38
C SER A 41 4.70 3.11 6.35
N PHE A 42 5.64 2.24 6.72
CA PHE A 42 5.45 0.80 6.77
C PHE A 42 5.57 0.25 8.20
N GLN A 43 5.64 1.11 9.22
CA GLN A 43 5.57 0.64 10.60
C GLN A 43 4.12 0.28 11.00
N PRO A 44 3.92 -0.64 11.95
CA PRO A 44 2.59 -0.96 12.46
C PRO A 44 1.79 0.28 12.87
N GLY A 45 0.50 0.30 12.57
CA GLY A 45 -0.41 1.40 12.86
C GLY A 45 -1.50 1.57 11.81
N GLU A 46 -2.46 2.44 12.12
CA GLU A 46 -3.58 2.75 11.23
C GLU A 46 -3.24 3.86 10.24
N GLY A 47 -3.87 3.82 9.06
CA GLY A 47 -3.78 4.88 8.06
C GLY A 47 -2.36 5.12 7.56
N ARG A 48 -1.61 4.04 7.36
CA ARG A 48 -0.25 4.05 6.84
C ARG A 48 -0.27 4.26 5.34
N PHE A 49 0.53 5.20 4.85
CA PHE A 49 0.68 5.42 3.42
C PHE A 49 1.47 4.24 2.84
N VAL A 50 0.91 3.51 1.88
CA VAL A 50 1.58 2.35 1.27
C VAL A 50 1.87 2.52 -0.23
N LEU A 51 1.15 3.43 -0.90
CA LEU A 51 1.47 3.94 -2.23
C LEU A 51 1.22 5.44 -2.31
N ALA A 52 1.97 6.12 -3.18
CA ALA A 52 1.82 7.53 -3.50
C ALA A 52 1.46 7.72 -4.99
N CYS A 53 1.08 8.94 -5.35
CA CYS A 53 0.82 9.28 -6.75
C CYS A 53 2.13 9.33 -7.56
N SER A 54 2.08 8.89 -8.81
CA SER A 54 3.18 9.01 -9.78
C SER A 54 3.58 10.45 -10.09
N CYS A 55 2.74 11.44 -9.77
CA CYS A 55 3.04 12.86 -9.95
C CYS A 55 4.08 13.42 -8.97
N GLY A 56 4.52 12.63 -7.98
CA GLY A 56 5.52 13.04 -6.98
C GLY A 56 4.97 13.89 -5.83
N ASP A 57 3.65 14.05 -5.72
CA ASP A 57 3.01 14.64 -4.54
C ASP A 57 2.33 13.53 -3.73
N THR A 58 2.85 13.28 -2.52
CA THR A 58 2.36 12.25 -1.59
C THR A 58 0.93 12.49 -1.13
N GLY A 59 0.45 13.75 -1.14
CA GLY A 59 -0.91 14.14 -0.77
C GLY A 59 -1.91 14.16 -1.94
N CYS A 60 -1.45 13.87 -3.17
CA CYS A 60 -2.29 13.94 -4.35
C CYS A 60 -3.26 12.75 -4.42
N TRP A 61 -2.74 11.52 -4.42
CA TRP A 61 -3.52 10.27 -4.51
C TRP A 61 -2.89 9.14 -3.68
N PRO A 62 -2.94 9.22 -2.33
CA PRO A 62 -2.37 8.17 -1.51
C PRO A 62 -3.27 6.93 -1.49
N LEU A 63 -2.64 5.75 -1.39
CA LEU A 63 -3.29 4.55 -0.89
C LEU A 63 -2.85 4.36 0.55
N LEU A 64 -3.81 4.26 1.45
CA LEU A 64 -3.54 3.93 2.85
C LEU A 64 -3.97 2.51 3.16
N ALA A 65 -3.30 1.90 4.13
CA ALA A 65 -3.65 0.62 4.73
C ALA A 65 -3.51 0.73 6.25
N ASP A 66 -4.18 -0.16 6.97
CA ASP A 66 -3.91 -0.42 8.38
C ASP A 66 -2.91 -1.59 8.45
N ILE A 67 -1.89 -1.47 9.29
CA ILE A 67 -0.79 -2.45 9.42
C ILE A 67 -0.82 -3.01 10.84
N ALA A 68 -1.16 -4.30 10.97
CA ALA A 68 -1.20 -5.02 12.23
C ALA A 68 -0.11 -6.09 12.31
N VAL A 69 0.36 -6.39 13.52
CA VAL A 69 1.27 -7.50 13.79
C VAL A 69 0.51 -8.56 14.56
N GLU A 70 0.38 -9.75 13.97
CA GLU A 70 -0.31 -10.91 14.51
C GLU A 70 0.71 -12.04 14.69
N GLY A 71 1.38 -12.07 15.84
CA GLY A 71 2.41 -13.07 16.13
C GLY A 71 3.64 -12.95 15.21
N ASP A 72 3.79 -13.93 14.32
CA ASP A 72 4.84 -14.05 13.30
C ASP A 72 4.42 -13.48 11.93
N THR A 73 3.23 -12.90 11.85
CA THR A 73 2.67 -12.37 10.60
C THR A 73 2.41 -10.88 10.72
N VAL A 74 2.77 -10.11 9.69
CA VAL A 74 2.33 -8.73 9.49
C VAL A 74 1.16 -8.73 8.51
N VAL A 75 0.07 -8.06 8.86
CA VAL A 75 -1.15 -8.00 8.06
C VAL A 75 -1.38 -6.57 7.60
N TRP A 76 -1.57 -6.39 6.29
CA TRP A 76 -2.04 -5.14 5.71
C TRP A 76 -3.50 -5.30 5.29
N ASP A 77 -4.38 -4.46 5.80
CA ASP A 77 -5.79 -4.43 5.44
C ASP A 77 -6.35 -3.00 5.50
N GLY A 78 -7.69 -2.86 5.58
CA GLY A 78 -8.30 -1.54 5.78
C GLY A 78 -8.03 -0.53 4.66
N PHE A 79 -7.74 -1.01 3.44
CA PHE A 79 -7.29 -0.19 2.33
C PHE A 79 -8.26 0.94 1.99
N ARG A 80 -7.74 2.13 1.70
CA ARG A 80 -8.56 3.31 1.39
C ARG A 80 -7.83 4.38 0.59
N GLN A 81 -8.58 5.08 -0.26
CA GLN A 81 -8.12 6.22 -1.06
C GLN A 81 -8.93 7.49 -0.71
N PRO A 82 -8.46 8.35 0.23
CA PRO A 82 -9.22 9.48 0.78
C PRO A 82 -9.72 10.49 -0.26
N ARG A 83 -9.04 10.56 -1.41
CA ARG A 83 -9.35 11.46 -2.51
C ARG A 83 -10.46 10.94 -3.43
N ARG A 84 -10.79 9.64 -3.35
CA ARG A 84 -11.90 9.00 -4.06
C ARG A 84 -12.90 8.41 -3.08
N LYS A 85 -13.64 9.32 -2.46
CA LYS A 85 -14.75 8.97 -1.58
C LYS A 85 -15.72 8.04 -2.32
N GLY A 86 -16.10 6.95 -1.67
CA GLY A 86 -17.06 5.96 -2.19
C GLY A 86 -16.46 4.78 -2.95
N ARG A 87 -15.13 4.71 -3.17
CA ARG A 87 -14.49 3.48 -3.63
C ARG A 87 -14.41 2.47 -2.48
N ASP A 88 -14.80 1.23 -2.77
CA ASP A 88 -14.79 0.13 -1.82
C ASP A 88 -13.58 -0.79 -2.04
N TYR A 89 -12.60 -0.68 -1.15
CA TYR A 89 -11.41 -1.53 -1.14
C TYR A 89 -11.49 -2.65 -0.10
N SER A 90 -12.67 -2.94 0.47
CA SER A 90 -12.85 -4.00 1.49
C SER A 90 -12.42 -5.39 1.03
N ARG A 91 -12.31 -5.59 -0.28
CA ARG A 91 -11.85 -6.84 -0.93
C ARG A 91 -10.43 -6.76 -1.49
N PHE A 92 -9.73 -5.65 -1.28
CA PHE A 92 -8.33 -5.50 -1.65
C PHE A 92 -7.47 -5.88 -0.44
N GLY A 93 -6.87 -7.07 -0.47
CA GLY A 93 -6.29 -7.70 0.71
C GLY A 93 -7.30 -8.54 1.51
N PRO A 94 -7.00 -8.89 2.77
CA PRO A 94 -5.76 -8.58 3.49
C PRO A 94 -4.52 -9.23 2.83
N PHE A 95 -3.39 -8.53 2.88
CA PHE A 95 -2.08 -9.09 2.51
C PHE A 95 -1.34 -9.51 3.76
N ARG A 96 -0.64 -10.65 3.71
CA ARG A 96 0.07 -11.23 4.85
C ARG A 96 1.54 -11.37 4.49
N PHE A 97 2.40 -11.01 5.44
CA PHE A 97 3.85 -11.06 5.30
C PHE A 97 4.44 -11.81 6.48
N ASP A 98 5.50 -12.57 6.24
CA ASP A 98 6.35 -13.08 7.31
C ASP A 98 6.99 -11.90 8.06
N ARG A 99 6.89 -11.91 9.38
CA ARG A 99 7.33 -10.79 10.21
C ARG A 99 8.84 -10.57 10.15
N ASP A 100 9.64 -11.63 10.16
CA ASP A 100 11.09 -11.51 10.16
C ASP A 100 11.57 -10.91 8.82
N GLN A 101 10.97 -11.36 7.70
CA GLN A 101 11.23 -10.79 6.37
C GLN A 101 10.80 -9.32 6.31
N TYR A 102 9.64 -8.99 6.89
CA TYR A 102 9.11 -7.63 6.89
C TYR A 102 10.00 -6.66 7.67
N GLU A 103 10.38 -7.02 8.90
CA GLU A 103 11.26 -6.21 9.74
C GLU A 103 12.63 -6.01 9.10
N LYS A 104 13.17 -7.05 8.44
CA LYS A 104 14.42 -6.92 7.66
C LYS A 104 14.28 -5.94 6.51
N ALA A 105 13.19 -6.02 5.74
CA ALA A 105 12.93 -5.10 4.65
C ALA A 105 12.77 -3.64 5.14
N LEU A 106 12.17 -3.42 6.32
CA LEU A 106 12.10 -2.10 6.94
C LEU A 106 13.47 -1.56 7.32
N ALA A 107 14.35 -2.41 7.87
CA ALA A 107 15.70 -2.00 8.26
C ALA A 107 16.57 -1.60 7.05
N GLU A 108 16.32 -2.15 5.87
CA GLU A 108 17.02 -1.79 4.62
C GLU A 108 16.50 -0.49 3.99
N LEU A 109 15.35 0.02 4.43
CA LEU A 109 14.80 1.32 4.01
C LEU A 109 15.31 2.50 4.84
N GLY A 110 15.96 2.25 5.98
CA GLY A 110 16.42 3.23 6.97
C GLY A 110 17.88 3.66 6.80
#